data_AF-A0A7L4EDR1-F1
#
_entry.id   AF-A0A7L4EDR1-F1
#
_cell.length_a   1.000
_cell.length_b   1.000
_cell.length_c   1.000
_cell.angle_alpha   90.00
_cell.angle_beta   90.00
_cell.angle_gamma   90.00
#
_symmetry.space_group_name_H-M   'P 1'
#
loop_
_entity.id
_entity.type
_entity.pdbx_description
1 polymer ?
#
loop_
_entity_poly.entity_id
_entity_poly.type
_entity_poly.pdbx_seq_one_letter_code
_entity_poly.pdbx_strand_id
1 'polypeptide(L)'
;VRGPPSAGSVKKRPAKHTAFRKFYDRGDFPIAVQHESVANKIAWKVEIENLDYHYFLPLFFDGLCETEFPYEFFARQGVHDMLEHGGNKILPVVPQLIIPIKNALNLRNRQVLCTTLKVIQHLVVSAEMVGEALVPYYRQILPVLSIFKHMDVNLGDGIEYGQQKRENIGVLIKETLELFERYGGENAYINIKYMIPTYGS
;
A
#
# COMPACT_ATOMS: atom_id res chain seq x y z
N VAL A 1 -9.45 -20.52 37.05
CA VAL A 1 -10.25 -20.37 35.81
C VAL A 1 -9.27 -20.05 34.68
N ARG A 2 -9.18 -20.87 33.61
CA ARG A 2 -8.39 -20.49 32.43
C ARG A 2 -9.13 -19.37 31.71
N GLY A 3 -8.45 -18.26 31.45
CA GLY A 3 -9.00 -17.15 30.69
C GLY A 3 -9.32 -17.54 29.24
N PRO A 4 -10.05 -16.68 28.50
CA PRO A 4 -10.37 -16.93 27.10
C PRO A 4 -9.09 -17.05 26.25
N PRO A 5 -9.14 -17.80 25.13
CA PRO A 5 -8.00 -17.94 24.24
C PRO A 5 -7.63 -16.60 23.58
N SER A 6 -6.36 -16.43 23.21
CA SER A 6 -5.90 -15.22 22.54
C SER A 6 -6.59 -15.03 21.18
N ALA A 7 -7.12 -13.84 20.93
CA ALA A 7 -7.84 -13.49 19.71
C ALA A 7 -6.93 -13.41 18.46
N GLY A 8 -5.60 -13.36 18.62
CA GLY A 8 -4.66 -13.36 17.48
C GLY A 8 -4.82 -12.18 16.51
N SER A 9 -5.32 -11.03 16.98
CA SER A 9 -5.63 -9.84 16.17
C SER A 9 -4.42 -9.24 15.45
N VAL A 10 -3.20 -9.47 15.94
CA VAL A 10 -1.95 -8.99 15.33
C VAL A 10 -1.14 -10.11 14.64
N LYS A 11 -1.61 -11.36 14.69
CA LYS A 11 -0.87 -12.49 14.13
C LYS A 11 -0.78 -12.38 12.60
N LYS A 12 0.45 -12.46 12.07
CA LYS A 12 0.73 -12.52 10.61
C LYS A 12 -0.07 -13.65 9.97
N ARG A 13 -0.61 -13.38 8.78
CA ARG A 13 -1.36 -14.34 7.96
C ARG A 13 -0.55 -14.75 6.73
N PRO A 14 -0.72 -15.99 6.23
CA PRO A 14 -0.04 -16.42 5.02
C PRO A 14 -0.56 -15.66 3.80
N ALA A 15 0.35 -15.29 2.90
CA ALA A 15 -0.01 -14.76 1.60
C ALA A 15 -0.59 -15.86 0.71
N LYS A 16 -1.57 -15.51 -0.12
CA LYS A 16 -2.03 -16.37 -1.21
C LYS A 16 -1.11 -16.17 -2.41
N HIS A 17 -1.07 -17.14 -3.33
CA HIS A 17 -0.44 -16.94 -4.62
C HIS A 17 -1.11 -15.77 -5.36
N THR A 18 -0.31 -14.76 -5.73
CA THR A 18 -0.78 -13.57 -6.45
C THR A 18 -0.95 -13.88 -7.95
N ALA A 19 -1.84 -13.14 -8.59
CA ALA A 19 -1.86 -13.05 -10.05
C ALA A 19 -0.56 -12.42 -10.56
N PHE A 20 -0.01 -11.43 -9.84
CA PHE A 20 1.28 -10.82 -10.15
C PHE A 20 2.39 -11.85 -10.38
N ARG A 21 2.63 -12.76 -9.43
CA ARG A 21 3.69 -13.77 -9.54
C ARG A 21 3.51 -14.66 -10.76
N LYS A 22 2.28 -15.11 -11.02
CA LYS A 22 1.97 -15.93 -12.20
C LYS A 22 2.26 -15.21 -13.51
N PHE A 23 1.92 -13.94 -13.60
CA PHE A 23 2.18 -13.10 -14.77
C PHE A 23 3.67 -12.81 -14.95
N TYR A 24 4.38 -12.59 -13.85
CA TYR A 24 5.84 -12.43 -13.87
C TYR A 24 6.53 -13.68 -14.40
N ASP A 25 6.18 -14.86 -13.86
CA ASP A 25 6.79 -16.14 -14.27
C ASP A 25 6.52 -16.48 -15.74
N ARG A 26 5.39 -16.01 -16.30
CA ARG A 26 5.05 -16.16 -17.73
C ARG A 26 5.80 -15.18 -18.64
N GLY A 27 6.36 -14.09 -18.09
CA GLY A 27 6.97 -13.02 -18.86
C GLY A 27 5.97 -12.05 -19.51
N ASP A 28 4.72 -12.05 -19.03
CA ASP A 28 3.61 -11.26 -19.60
C ASP A 28 3.69 -9.76 -19.25
N PHE A 29 4.56 -9.37 -18.30
CA PHE A 29 4.73 -7.96 -17.95
C PHE A 29 5.58 -7.20 -18.98
N PRO A 30 5.24 -5.93 -19.25
CA PRO A 30 6.04 -5.03 -20.07
C PRO A 30 7.26 -4.48 -19.30
N ILE A 31 7.89 -5.30 -18.45
CA ILE A 31 9.06 -4.93 -17.64
C ILE A 31 10.22 -5.91 -17.86
N ALA A 32 11.44 -5.44 -17.68
CA ALA A 32 12.67 -6.22 -17.69
C ALA A 32 13.62 -5.75 -16.57
N VAL A 33 14.55 -6.62 -16.15
CA VAL A 33 15.62 -6.23 -15.23
C VAL A 33 16.62 -5.36 -15.99
N GLN A 34 16.86 -4.13 -15.52
CA GLN A 34 18.00 -3.34 -15.94
C GLN A 34 19.08 -3.42 -14.87
N HIS A 35 20.19 -4.09 -15.22
CA HIS A 35 21.36 -4.16 -14.36
C HIS A 35 22.20 -2.91 -14.59
N GLU A 36 22.01 -1.88 -13.76
CA GLU A 36 22.99 -0.78 -13.66
C GLU A 36 24.02 -1.12 -12.58
N SER A 37 25.22 -0.56 -12.69
CA SER A 37 26.35 -0.80 -11.77
C SER A 37 26.11 -0.31 -10.34
N VAL A 38 25.08 0.52 -10.11
CA VAL A 38 24.81 1.20 -8.84
C VAL A 38 23.51 0.74 -8.17
N ALA A 39 22.48 0.38 -8.94
CA ALA A 39 21.21 -0.11 -8.41
C ALA A 39 20.43 -0.90 -9.48
N ASN A 40 19.63 -1.87 -9.05
CA ASN A 40 18.66 -2.51 -9.94
C ASN A 40 17.58 -1.48 -10.29
N LYS A 41 17.28 -1.33 -11.59
CA LYS A 41 16.11 -0.61 -12.08
C LYS A 41 15.22 -1.55 -12.88
N ILE A 42 13.94 -1.20 -13.00
CA ILE A 42 13.07 -1.86 -13.97
C ILE A 42 13.13 -1.06 -15.28
N ALA A 43 13.33 -1.76 -16.39
CA ALA A 43 13.19 -1.17 -17.72
C ALA A 43 11.81 -1.52 -18.26
N TRP A 44 11.03 -0.50 -18.61
CA TRP A 44 9.75 -0.68 -19.26
C TRP A 44 9.95 -0.95 -20.75
N LYS A 45 9.35 -2.02 -21.26
CA LYS A 45 9.37 -2.40 -22.69
C LYS A 45 8.44 -1.54 -23.53
N VAL A 46 7.50 -0.86 -22.88
CA VAL A 46 6.49 0.03 -23.47
C VAL A 46 6.44 1.28 -22.60
N GLU A 47 6.30 2.45 -23.22
CA GLU A 47 6.09 3.72 -22.50
C GLU A 47 4.91 3.62 -21.54
N ILE A 48 5.10 4.08 -20.30
CA ILE A 48 4.14 3.89 -19.20
C ILE A 48 2.80 4.55 -19.53
N GLU A 49 2.84 5.70 -20.20
CA GLU A 49 1.71 6.50 -20.63
C GLU A 49 0.79 5.73 -21.60
N ASN A 50 1.35 4.76 -22.34
CA ASN A 50 0.65 3.95 -23.32
C ASN A 50 0.06 2.64 -22.75
N LEU A 51 0.35 2.32 -21.49
CA LEU A 51 -0.17 1.10 -20.85
C LEU A 51 -1.68 1.17 -20.57
N ASP A 52 -2.34 0.01 -20.58
CA ASP A 52 -3.71 -0.13 -20.08
C ASP A 52 -3.70 -0.19 -18.54
N TYR A 53 -4.11 0.91 -17.91
CA TYR A 53 -4.14 1.04 -16.45
C TYR A 53 -5.22 0.19 -15.80
N HIS A 54 -6.34 -0.07 -16.48
CA HIS A 54 -7.37 -0.97 -15.95
C HIS A 54 -6.84 -2.41 -15.85
N TYR A 55 -5.90 -2.78 -16.71
CA TYR A 55 -5.30 -4.11 -16.68
C TYR A 55 -4.08 -4.19 -15.75
N PHE A 56 -3.08 -3.32 -15.96
CA PHE A 56 -1.78 -3.48 -15.32
C PHE A 56 -1.72 -2.96 -13.90
N LEU A 57 -2.36 -1.82 -13.60
CA LEU A 57 -2.24 -1.22 -12.26
C LEU A 57 -2.80 -2.14 -11.16
N PRO A 58 -3.99 -2.77 -11.31
CA PRO A 58 -4.47 -3.74 -10.33
C PRO A 58 -3.56 -4.97 -10.19
N LEU A 59 -2.94 -5.44 -11.28
CA LEU A 59 -1.99 -6.56 -11.24
C LEU A 59 -0.73 -6.21 -10.44
N PHE A 60 -0.17 -5.01 -10.62
CA PHE A 60 0.96 -4.54 -9.82
C PHE A 60 0.58 -4.36 -8.34
N PHE A 61 -0.63 -3.83 -8.06
CA PHE A 61 -1.14 -3.71 -6.70
C PHE A 61 -1.38 -5.07 -6.02
N ASP A 62 -1.78 -6.11 -6.76
CA ASP A 62 -1.88 -7.48 -6.23
C ASP A 62 -0.51 -8.01 -5.77
N GLY A 63 0.56 -7.60 -6.46
CA GLY A 63 1.95 -7.87 -6.10
C GLY A 63 2.42 -7.24 -4.79
N LEU A 64 1.67 -6.31 -4.17
CA LEU A 64 2.04 -5.75 -2.85
C LEU A 64 2.08 -6.80 -1.74
N CYS A 65 1.44 -7.95 -1.93
CA CYS A 65 1.52 -9.09 -1.04
C CYS A 65 2.87 -9.84 -1.08
N GLU A 66 3.67 -9.61 -2.13
CA GLU A 66 4.93 -10.30 -2.34
C GLU A 66 6.02 -9.83 -1.37
N THR A 67 6.83 -10.79 -0.89
CA THR A 67 7.95 -10.53 0.03
C THR A 67 9.26 -11.16 -0.44
N GLU A 68 9.25 -11.86 -1.56
CA GLU A 68 10.41 -12.57 -2.09
C GLU A 68 10.99 -11.81 -3.28
N PHE A 69 12.32 -11.75 -3.35
CA PHE A 69 13.02 -11.29 -4.55
C PHE A 69 12.90 -12.35 -5.66
N PRO A 70 12.69 -11.96 -6.93
CA PRO A 70 12.61 -10.59 -7.45
C PRO A 70 11.21 -9.95 -7.41
N TYR A 71 10.17 -10.72 -7.07
CA TYR A 71 8.77 -10.32 -7.19
C TYR A 71 8.43 -9.03 -6.44
N GLU A 72 8.85 -8.92 -5.17
CA GLU A 72 8.52 -7.75 -4.36
C GLU A 72 9.14 -6.45 -4.89
N PHE A 73 10.32 -6.54 -5.50
CA PHE A 73 11.02 -5.41 -6.11
C PHE A 73 10.26 -4.92 -7.35
N PHE A 74 9.92 -5.83 -8.27
CA PHE A 74 9.17 -5.48 -9.49
C PHE A 74 7.77 -4.97 -9.19
N ALA A 75 7.06 -5.56 -8.23
CA ALA A 75 5.74 -5.09 -7.84
C ALA A 75 5.79 -3.65 -7.33
N ARG A 76 6.71 -3.35 -6.40
CA ARG A 76 6.84 -2.03 -5.78
C ARG A 76 7.27 -0.96 -6.79
N GLN A 77 8.30 -1.25 -7.57
CA GLN A 77 8.80 -0.30 -8.56
C GLN A 77 7.76 -0.06 -9.66
N GLY A 78 7.07 -1.12 -10.10
CA GLY A 78 6.01 -1.00 -11.10
C GLY A 78 4.83 -0.13 -10.62
N VAL A 79 4.37 -0.33 -9.38
CA VAL A 79 3.35 0.54 -8.78
C VAL A 79 3.83 1.99 -8.73
N HIS A 80 5.05 2.24 -8.23
CA HIS A 80 5.60 3.58 -8.10
C HIS A 80 5.65 4.30 -9.46
N ASP A 81 6.23 3.66 -10.47
CA ASP A 81 6.39 4.28 -11.79
C ASP A 81 5.03 4.55 -12.46
N MET A 82 4.05 3.66 -12.31
CA MET A 82 2.71 3.85 -12.86
C MET A 82 1.92 4.94 -12.11
N LEU A 83 2.09 5.08 -10.79
CA LEU A 83 1.45 6.18 -10.07
C LEU A 83 2.08 7.53 -10.42
N GLU A 84 3.40 7.56 -10.65
CA GLU A 84 4.13 8.78 -10.99
C GLU A 84 3.79 9.31 -12.40
N HIS A 85 3.62 8.41 -13.38
CA HIS A 85 3.42 8.79 -14.79
C HIS A 85 1.99 8.55 -15.30
N GLY A 86 1.07 8.09 -14.44
CA GLY A 86 -0.28 7.69 -14.86
C GLY A 86 -1.26 8.83 -15.08
N GLY A 87 -1.06 9.96 -14.40
CA GLY A 87 -1.93 11.15 -14.51
C GLY A 87 -3.43 10.81 -14.40
N ASN A 88 -4.21 11.27 -15.39
CA ASN A 88 -5.66 11.09 -15.41
C ASN A 88 -6.13 9.62 -15.60
N LYS A 89 -5.23 8.67 -15.90
CA LYS A 89 -5.56 7.24 -16.06
C LYS A 89 -5.72 6.53 -14.71
N ILE A 90 -5.29 7.14 -13.61
CA ILE A 90 -5.32 6.53 -12.27
C ILE A 90 -6.73 6.59 -11.67
N LEU A 91 -7.39 7.76 -11.75
CA LEU A 91 -8.70 8.00 -11.14
C LEU A 91 -9.77 6.94 -11.54
N PRO A 92 -9.93 6.56 -12.81
CA PRO A 92 -10.91 5.54 -13.22
C PRO A 92 -10.65 4.13 -12.67
N VAL A 93 -9.43 3.86 -12.21
CA VAL A 93 -9.00 2.52 -11.76
C VAL A 93 -9.08 2.36 -10.24
N VAL A 94 -9.22 3.45 -9.48
CA VAL A 94 -9.31 3.45 -8.01
C VAL A 94 -10.21 2.34 -7.44
N PRO A 95 -11.45 2.09 -7.95
CA PRO A 95 -12.30 1.02 -7.43
C PRO A 95 -11.68 -0.39 -7.52
N GLN A 96 -10.83 -0.64 -8.51
CA GLN A 96 -10.18 -1.93 -8.75
C GLN A 96 -8.99 -2.16 -7.81
N LEU A 97 -8.42 -1.09 -7.24
CA LEU A 97 -7.26 -1.15 -6.34
C LEU A 97 -7.66 -1.52 -4.90
N ILE A 98 -8.93 -1.34 -4.54
CA ILE A 98 -9.42 -1.50 -3.16
C ILE A 98 -9.20 -2.93 -2.63
N ILE A 99 -9.48 -3.94 -3.46
CA ILE A 99 -9.34 -5.35 -3.07
C ILE A 99 -7.86 -5.74 -2.89
N PRO A 100 -6.95 -5.46 -3.85
CA PRO A 100 -5.51 -5.66 -3.65
C PRO A 100 -4.96 -4.96 -2.39
N ILE A 101 -5.29 -3.69 -2.18
CA ILE A 101 -4.86 -2.93 -0.98
C ILE A 101 -5.33 -3.64 0.29
N LYS A 102 -6.63 -3.97 0.35
CA LYS A 102 -7.22 -4.67 1.49
C LYS A 102 -6.53 -6.01 1.74
N ASN A 103 -6.22 -6.78 0.69
CA ASN A 103 -5.56 -8.08 0.81
C ASN A 103 -4.15 -7.93 1.39
N ALA A 104 -3.35 -6.99 0.88
CA ALA A 104 -2.00 -6.74 1.36
C ALA A 104 -1.98 -6.32 2.84
N LEU A 105 -2.83 -5.37 3.24
CA LEU A 105 -2.93 -4.94 4.64
C LEU A 105 -3.38 -6.08 5.57
N ASN A 106 -4.30 -6.94 5.09
CA ASN A 106 -4.82 -8.07 5.88
C ASN A 106 -3.80 -9.18 6.14
N LEU A 107 -2.64 -9.18 5.47
CA LEU A 107 -1.54 -10.10 5.78
C LEU A 107 -0.94 -9.84 7.16
N ARG A 108 -1.08 -8.62 7.70
CA ARG A 108 -0.52 -8.23 9.00
C ARG A 108 0.99 -8.49 9.08
N ASN A 109 1.65 -8.42 7.93
CA ASN A 109 3.10 -8.50 7.82
C ASN A 109 3.66 -7.07 7.88
N ARG A 110 4.57 -6.79 8.82
CA ARG A 110 5.16 -5.46 9.03
C ARG A 110 5.73 -4.84 7.75
N GLN A 111 6.50 -5.60 6.97
CA GLN A 111 7.09 -5.11 5.71
C GLN A 111 6.00 -4.75 4.69
N VAL A 112 4.99 -5.62 4.53
CA VAL A 112 3.88 -5.38 3.58
C VAL A 112 3.03 -4.19 4.04
N LEU A 113 2.75 -4.07 5.34
CA LEU A 113 2.01 -2.93 5.90
C LEU A 113 2.71 -1.61 5.59
N CYS A 114 4.01 -1.49 5.92
CA CYS A 114 4.77 -0.28 5.67
C CYS A 114 4.80 0.08 4.18
N THR A 115 5.06 -0.90 3.30
CA THR A 115 5.08 -0.68 1.85
C THR A 115 3.71 -0.28 1.32
N THR A 116 2.64 -0.96 1.75
CA THR A 116 1.28 -0.67 1.29
C THR A 116 0.83 0.72 1.75
N LEU A 117 1.16 1.12 2.99
CA LEU A 117 0.90 2.48 3.47
C LEU A 117 1.60 3.53 2.62
N LYS A 118 2.90 3.35 2.32
CA LYS A 118 3.64 4.27 1.43
C LYS A 118 3.03 4.36 0.03
N VAL A 119 2.58 3.24 -0.52
CA VAL A 119 1.87 3.19 -1.81
C VAL A 119 0.54 3.92 -1.74
N ILE A 120 -0.23 3.76 -0.67
CA ILE A 120 -1.49 4.51 -0.46
C ILE A 120 -1.20 6.00 -0.38
N GLN A 121 -0.16 6.43 0.34
CA GLN A 121 0.25 7.83 0.43
C GLN A 121 0.56 8.42 -0.95
N HIS A 122 1.29 7.67 -1.80
CA HIS A 122 1.58 8.08 -3.19
C HIS A 122 0.32 8.13 -4.05
N LEU A 123 -0.54 7.11 -3.96
CA LEU A 123 -1.82 7.05 -4.70
C LEU A 123 -2.71 8.26 -4.42
N VAL A 124 -2.83 8.67 -3.15
CA VAL A 124 -3.70 9.79 -2.76
C VAL A 124 -3.29 11.10 -3.44
N VAL A 125 -1.99 11.28 -3.69
CA VAL A 125 -1.43 12.50 -4.27
C VAL A 125 -1.08 12.37 -5.75
N SER A 126 -1.27 11.20 -6.37
CA SER A 126 -0.80 10.91 -7.73
C SER A 126 -1.65 11.59 -8.83
N ALA A 127 -2.91 11.91 -8.56
CA ALA A 127 -3.78 12.62 -9.49
C ALA A 127 -4.93 13.35 -8.78
N GLU A 128 -5.50 14.33 -9.47
CA GLU A 128 -6.66 15.08 -9.00
C GLU A 128 -7.84 14.14 -8.69
N MET A 129 -8.61 14.46 -7.64
CA MET A 129 -9.78 13.71 -7.18
C MET A 129 -9.54 12.27 -6.69
N VAL A 130 -8.31 11.72 -6.74
CA VAL A 130 -8.05 10.35 -6.26
C VAL A 130 -8.32 10.23 -4.76
N GLY A 131 -7.93 11.22 -3.97
CA GLY A 131 -8.22 11.26 -2.53
C GLY A 131 -9.72 11.24 -2.24
N GLU A 132 -10.52 12.05 -2.93
CA GLU A 132 -11.98 12.09 -2.82
C GLU A 132 -12.61 10.76 -3.26
N ALA A 133 -12.12 10.17 -4.35
CA ALA A 133 -12.58 8.88 -4.87
C ALA A 133 -12.32 7.71 -3.90
N LEU A 134 -11.38 7.85 -2.96
CA LEU A 134 -11.10 6.83 -1.94
C LEU A 134 -12.06 6.86 -0.75
N VAL A 135 -12.75 7.99 -0.49
CA VAL A 135 -13.63 8.16 0.69
C VAL A 135 -14.69 7.07 0.82
N PRO A 136 -15.42 6.64 -0.25
CA PRO A 136 -16.40 5.56 -0.16
C PRO A 136 -15.81 4.22 0.30
N TYR A 137 -14.50 4.04 0.17
CA TYR A 137 -13.79 2.79 0.45
C TYR A 137 -13.08 2.76 1.81
N TYR A 138 -13.13 3.84 2.60
CA TYR A 138 -12.54 3.88 3.94
C TYR A 138 -13.03 2.75 4.85
N ARG A 139 -14.30 2.34 4.71
CA ARG A 139 -14.87 1.20 5.46
C ARG A 139 -14.16 -0.14 5.18
N GLN A 140 -13.50 -0.27 4.03
CA GLN A 140 -12.77 -1.47 3.65
C GLN A 140 -11.29 -1.41 4.03
N ILE A 141 -10.70 -0.22 4.01
CA ILE A 141 -9.26 -0.01 4.19
C ILE A 141 -8.91 0.29 5.66
N LEU A 142 -9.67 1.16 6.33
CA LEU A 142 -9.31 1.65 7.67
C LEU A 142 -9.42 0.63 8.82
N PRO A 143 -10.31 -0.39 8.81
CA PRO A 143 -10.43 -1.33 9.93
C PRO A 143 -9.16 -2.09 10.28
N VAL A 144 -8.30 -2.38 9.29
CA VAL A 144 -7.04 -3.07 9.58
C VAL A 144 -6.00 -2.11 10.17
N LEU A 145 -5.99 -0.84 9.73
CA LEU A 145 -5.07 0.17 10.26
C LEU A 145 -5.35 0.47 11.74
N SER A 146 -6.60 0.47 12.16
CA SER A 146 -6.96 0.71 13.57
C SER A 146 -6.34 -0.30 14.54
N ILE A 147 -6.09 -1.53 14.10
CA ILE A 147 -5.41 -2.58 14.88
C ILE A 147 -3.95 -2.18 15.17
N PHE A 148 -3.29 -1.52 14.22
CA PHE A 148 -1.86 -1.20 14.26
C PHE A 148 -1.58 0.25 14.65
N LYS A 149 -2.60 1.10 14.81
CA LYS A 149 -2.46 2.55 15.05
C LYS A 149 -1.60 2.88 16.29
N HIS A 150 -1.69 2.07 17.34
CA HIS A 150 -0.94 2.27 18.59
C HIS A 150 0.34 1.43 18.66
N MET A 151 0.74 0.79 17.55
CA MET A 151 2.04 0.13 17.46
C MET A 151 3.12 1.17 17.17
N ASP A 152 3.29 2.08 18.12
CA ASP A 152 4.52 2.85 18.24
C ASP A 152 5.57 1.91 18.80
N VAL A 153 6.75 1.92 18.18
CA VAL A 153 7.90 1.20 18.71
C VAL A 153 8.33 1.96 19.97
N ASN A 154 7.77 1.61 21.13
CA ASN A 154 8.23 2.11 22.43
C ASN A 154 9.63 1.51 22.71
N LEU A 155 10.64 2.05 22.06
CA LEU A 155 12.03 1.90 22.47
C LEU A 155 12.24 2.94 23.58
N GLY A 156 12.74 2.53 24.74
CA GLY A 156 13.20 3.45 25.78
C GLY A 156 14.40 4.28 25.30
N ASP A 157 15.48 4.38 26.09
CA ASP A 157 16.70 5.12 25.75
C ASP A 157 17.53 4.56 24.56
N GLY A 158 16.93 3.73 23.69
CA GLY A 158 17.59 3.18 22.51
C GLY A 158 17.43 4.08 21.29
N ILE A 159 18.53 4.64 20.78
CA ILE A 159 18.56 5.46 19.57
C ILE A 159 18.09 4.63 18.35
N GLU A 160 17.08 5.12 17.63
CA GLU A 160 16.61 4.54 16.37
C GLU A 160 17.70 4.59 15.28
N TYR A 161 18.21 3.44 14.85
CA TYR A 161 18.93 3.32 13.57
C TYR A 161 17.96 3.13 12.37
N GLY A 162 16.65 3.01 12.62
CA GLY A 162 15.61 2.73 11.62
C GLY A 162 14.99 3.95 10.92
N GLN A 163 15.31 5.17 11.35
CA GLN A 163 14.74 6.41 10.78
C GLN A 163 15.00 6.55 9.28
N GLN A 164 16.16 6.09 8.79
CA GLN A 164 16.48 6.09 7.36
C GLN A 164 15.52 5.22 6.51
N LYS A 165 14.87 4.20 7.10
CA LYS A 165 13.97 3.27 6.36
C LYS A 165 12.48 3.56 6.52
N ARG A 166 12.09 4.52 7.39
CA ARG A 166 10.69 4.91 7.66
C ARG A 166 9.81 3.67 7.89
N GLU A 167 10.15 2.88 8.92
CA GLU A 167 9.51 1.59 9.24
C GLU A 167 8.58 1.63 10.47
N ASN A 168 8.38 2.80 11.08
CA ASN A 168 7.45 2.96 12.19
C ASN A 168 6.00 2.97 11.65
N ILE A 169 5.25 1.90 11.92
CA ILE A 169 3.88 1.73 11.42
C ILE A 169 2.93 2.78 12.01
N GLY A 170 3.05 3.11 13.30
CA GLY A 170 2.21 4.11 13.95
C GLY A 170 2.32 5.47 13.26
N VAL A 171 3.56 5.91 12.99
CA VAL A 171 3.85 7.13 12.23
C VAL A 171 3.28 7.06 10.81
N LEU A 172 3.54 5.99 10.07
CA LEU A 172 3.01 5.84 8.70
C LEU A 172 1.48 5.84 8.66
N ILE A 173 0.81 5.21 9.63
CA ILE A 173 -0.66 5.24 9.72
C ILE A 173 -1.12 6.67 9.97
N LYS A 174 -0.52 7.38 10.92
CA LYS A 174 -0.88 8.77 11.22
C LYS A 174 -0.77 9.65 9.97
N GLU A 175 0.39 9.65 9.32
CA GLU A 175 0.63 10.40 8.08
C GLU A 175 -0.36 10.03 6.97
N THR A 176 -0.70 8.74 6.84
CA THR A 176 -1.67 8.28 5.83
C THR A 176 -3.08 8.80 6.12
N LEU A 177 -3.50 8.84 7.39
CA LEU A 177 -4.80 9.39 7.77
C LEU A 177 -4.87 10.91 7.55
N GLU A 178 -3.78 11.62 7.84
CA GLU A 178 -3.66 13.06 7.55
C GLU A 178 -3.75 13.36 6.05
N LEU A 179 -3.13 12.54 5.19
CA LEU A 179 -3.27 12.66 3.74
C LEU A 179 -4.70 12.34 3.27
N PHE A 180 -5.33 11.32 3.84
CA PHE A 180 -6.74 11.02 3.54
C PHE A 180 -7.66 12.18 3.90
N GLU A 181 -7.47 12.81 5.06
CA GLU A 181 -8.23 14.00 5.44
C GLU A 181 -7.95 15.18 4.50
N ARG A 182 -6.68 15.46 4.22
CA ARG A 182 -6.26 16.61 3.40
C ARG A 182 -6.76 16.54 1.96
N TYR A 183 -6.77 15.36 1.36
CA TYR A 183 -7.08 15.16 -0.06
C TYR A 183 -8.45 14.50 -0.31
N GLY A 184 -9.15 14.07 0.73
CA GLY A 184 -10.46 13.40 0.62
C GLY A 184 -11.67 14.35 0.58
N GLY A 185 -11.45 15.66 0.61
CA GLY A 185 -12.51 16.66 0.59
C GLY A 185 -13.33 16.74 1.90
N GLU A 186 -14.44 17.47 1.85
CA GLU A 186 -15.23 17.87 3.03
C GLU A 186 -15.70 16.68 3.89
N ASN A 187 -16.01 15.55 3.26
CA ASN A 187 -16.54 14.36 3.93
C ASN A 187 -15.46 13.39 4.42
N ALA A 188 -14.17 13.67 4.22
CA ALA A 188 -13.11 12.75 4.60
C ALA A 188 -13.06 12.53 6.11
N TYR A 189 -12.99 13.62 6.89
CA TYR A 189 -12.84 13.57 8.35
C TYR A 189 -13.94 12.75 9.02
N ILE A 190 -15.21 12.99 8.68
CA ILE A 190 -16.34 12.26 9.29
C ILE A 190 -16.27 10.75 8.99
N ASN A 191 -15.85 10.36 7.78
CA ASN A 191 -15.70 8.95 7.42
C ASN A 191 -14.48 8.31 8.12
N ILE A 192 -13.37 9.04 8.26
CA ILE A 192 -12.19 8.57 9.02
C ILE A 192 -12.57 8.37 10.49
N LYS A 193 -13.21 9.36 11.12
CA LYS A 193 -13.62 9.34 12.53
C LYS A 193 -14.62 8.22 12.83
N TYR A 194 -15.53 7.93 11.90
CA TYR A 194 -16.46 6.81 12.02
C TYR A 194 -15.74 5.46 12.08
N MET A 195 -14.66 5.30 11.30
CA MET A 195 -13.88 4.05 11.27
C MET A 195 -12.80 3.96 12.35
N ILE A 196 -12.26 5.10 12.76
CA ILE A 196 -11.19 5.21 13.75
C ILE A 196 -11.57 6.30 14.77
N PRO A 197 -12.39 5.98 15.80
CA PRO A 197 -12.89 6.98 16.75
C PRO A 197 -11.80 7.74 17.52
N THR A 198 -10.62 7.12 17.68
CA THR A 198 -9.46 7.73 18.36
C THR A 198 -8.67 8.70 17.46
N TYR A 199 -9.04 8.88 16.19
CA TYR A 199 -8.40 9.86 15.31
C TYR A 199 -8.80 11.28 15.72
N GLY A 200 -7.83 12.20 15.80
CA GLY A 200 -8.03 13.62 16.07
C GLY A 200 -6.95 14.38 15.33
N SER A 201 -7.37 15.39 14.57
CA SER A 201 -6.52 16.37 13.88
C SER A 201 -5.91 17.34 14.87
#